data_AF-A0A413PBN4-F1
#
_entry.id   AF-A0A413PBN4-F1
#
_cell.length_a   1.000
_cell.length_b   1.000
_cell.length_c   1.000
_cell.angle_alpha   90.00
_cell.angle_beta   90.00
_cell.angle_gamma   90.00
#
_symmetry.space_group_name_H-M   'P 1'
#
loop_
_entity.id
_entity.type
_entity.pdbx_description
1 polymer ?
#
loop_
_entity_poly.entity_id
_entity_poly.type
_entity_poly.pdbx_seq_one_letter_code
_entity_poly.pdbx_strand_id
1 'polypeptide(L)'
;MNDNILRIKKSLKKTEKTYKYTRKEKYNIMKNLIDELDLEEQKLLKFELERDIESLKRGVWVKDLIVAGFSGISLLLSAISVFIKSTEKFNGNLLNIVWVVCIIDALYFVILGGWIPYTSRGLCFTQCALQMLSEVDGLQDVNK
;
A
#
# COMPACT_ATOMS: atom_id res chain seq x y z
N MET A 1 10.37 -9.25 25.73
CA MET A 1 9.15 -8.81 25.02
C MET A 1 9.46 -8.15 23.69
N ASN A 2 10.06 -6.96 23.64
CA ASN A 2 10.17 -6.21 22.37
C ASN A 2 10.99 -6.93 21.27
N ASP A 3 12.02 -7.69 21.65
CA ASP A 3 12.86 -8.44 20.70
C ASP A 3 12.13 -9.60 20.01
N ASN A 4 11.22 -10.29 20.71
CA ASN A 4 10.44 -11.39 20.11
C ASN A 4 9.45 -10.86 19.08
N ILE A 5 8.75 -9.77 19.40
CA ILE A 5 7.80 -9.12 18.50
C ILE A 5 8.50 -8.60 17.25
N LEU A 6 9.66 -7.95 17.42
CA LEU A 6 10.48 -7.49 16.30
C LEU A 6 10.97 -8.64 15.42
N ARG A 7 11.39 -9.76 16.03
CA ARG A 7 11.82 -10.98 15.34
C ARG A 7 10.71 -11.58 14.50
N ILE A 8 9.49 -11.65 15.04
CA ILE A 8 8.33 -12.21 14.35
C ILE A 8 7.88 -11.29 13.22
N LYS A 9 7.86 -9.97 13.43
CA LYS A 9 7.58 -9.00 12.37
C LYS A 9 8.57 -9.08 11.20
N LYS A 10 9.86 -9.25 11.49
CA LYS A 10 10.88 -9.49 10.45
C LYS A 10 10.64 -10.81 9.71
N SER A 11 10.29 -11.86 10.43
CA SER A 11 10.01 -13.19 9.86
C SER A 11 8.78 -13.17 8.96
N LEU A 12 7.70 -12.53 9.42
CA LEU A 12 6.49 -12.25 8.65
C LEU A 12 6.82 -11.51 7.34
N LYS A 13 7.56 -10.41 7.42
CA LYS A 13 7.98 -9.64 6.23
C LYS A 13 8.87 -10.43 5.26
N LYS A 14 9.69 -11.35 5.77
CA LYS A 14 10.51 -12.25 4.96
C LYS A 14 9.65 -13.29 4.25
N THR A 15 8.66 -13.86 4.93
CA THR A 15 7.69 -14.81 4.37
C THR A 15 6.82 -14.16 3.28
N GLU A 16 6.43 -12.89 3.46
CA GLU A 16 5.73 -12.11 2.43
C GLU A 16 6.54 -12.05 1.13
N LYS A 17 7.80 -11.62 1.21
CA LYS A 17 8.70 -11.40 0.06
C LYS A 17 9.19 -12.68 -0.60
N THR A 18 9.07 -13.82 0.08
CA THR A 18 9.53 -15.10 -0.45
C THR A 18 8.52 -15.64 -1.46
N TYR A 19 8.90 -15.67 -2.73
CA TYR A 19 8.06 -16.18 -3.83
C TYR A 19 7.92 -17.71 -3.83
N LYS A 20 8.78 -18.42 -3.09
CA LYS A 20 8.82 -19.89 -3.03
C LYS A 20 7.60 -20.52 -2.36
N TYR A 21 6.92 -19.79 -1.47
CA TYR A 21 5.79 -20.31 -0.71
C TYR A 21 4.45 -20.04 -1.41
N THR A 22 3.61 -21.06 -1.47
CA THR A 22 2.21 -20.94 -1.85
C THR A 22 1.41 -20.16 -0.80
N ARG A 23 0.23 -19.64 -1.18
CA ARG A 23 -0.63 -18.85 -0.28
C ARG A 23 -0.98 -19.60 1.01
N LYS A 24 -1.22 -20.92 0.91
CA LYS A 24 -1.53 -21.79 2.05
C LYS A 24 -0.32 -22.02 2.97
N GLU A 25 0.88 -22.21 2.40
CA GLU A 25 2.11 -22.33 3.19
C GLU A 25 2.43 -21.04 3.93
N LYS A 26 2.29 -19.87 3.28
CA LYS A 26 2.47 -18.57 3.93
C LYS A 26 1.50 -18.40 5.11
N TYR A 27 0.25 -18.83 4.96
CA TYR A 27 -0.76 -18.81 6.01
C TYR A 27 -0.37 -19.71 7.19
N ASN A 28 0.07 -20.94 6.94
CA ASN A 28 0.49 -21.86 8.01
C ASN A 28 1.73 -21.37 8.76
N ILE A 29 2.72 -20.80 8.05
CA ILE A 29 3.91 -20.22 8.66
C ILE A 29 3.54 -19.04 9.56
N MET A 30 2.65 -18.16 9.09
CA MET A 30 2.10 -17.06 9.90
C MET A 30 1.45 -17.57 11.17
N LYS A 31 0.56 -18.56 11.04
CA LYS A 31 -0.20 -19.10 12.16
C LYS A 31 0.72 -19.70 13.22
N ASN A 32 1.67 -20.53 12.81
CA ASN A 32 2.65 -21.11 13.74
C ASN A 32 3.49 -20.04 14.44
N LEU A 33 3.88 -18.99 13.72
CA LEU A 33 4.62 -17.87 14.32
C LEU A 33 3.79 -17.08 15.33
N ILE A 34 2.47 -16.98 15.15
CA ILE A 34 1.55 -16.31 16.08
C ILE A 34 1.28 -17.19 17.31
N ASP A 35 1.08 -18.49 17.10
CA ASP A 35 0.86 -19.48 18.16
C ASP A 35 2.09 -19.64 19.07
N GLU A 36 3.30 -19.30 18.60
CA GLU A 36 4.52 -19.25 19.42
C GLU A 36 4.57 -18.08 20.42
N LEU A 37 3.76 -17.02 20.25
CA LEU A 37 3.74 -15.89 21.18
C LEU A 37 2.81 -16.14 22.36
N ASP A 38 3.18 -15.57 23.49
CA ASP A 38 2.31 -15.49 24.65
C ASP A 38 1.15 -14.50 24.44
N LEU A 39 0.10 -14.65 25.22
CA LEU A 39 -1.18 -13.94 25.09
C LEU A 39 -1.03 -12.40 25.18
N GLU A 40 -0.13 -11.91 26.05
CA GLU A 40 0.20 -10.49 26.12
C GLU A 40 0.97 -9.99 24.89
N GLU A 41 1.89 -10.82 24.36
CA GLU A 41 2.66 -10.48 23.17
C GLU A 41 1.77 -10.49 21.91
N GLN A 42 0.78 -11.38 21.83
CA GLN A 42 -0.24 -11.39 20.77
C GLN A 42 -1.07 -10.10 20.77
N LYS A 43 -1.50 -9.62 21.95
CA LYS A 43 -2.22 -8.34 22.07
C LYS A 43 -1.38 -7.15 21.63
N LEU A 44 -0.10 -7.12 22.03
CA LEU A 44 0.82 -6.06 21.60
C LEU A 44 1.06 -6.09 20.08
N LEU A 45 1.24 -7.29 19.51
CA LEU A 45 1.43 -7.50 18.08
C LEU A 45 0.19 -7.06 17.28
N LYS A 46 -1.02 -7.36 17.78
CA LYS A 46 -2.29 -6.89 17.19
C LYS A 46 -2.34 -5.36 17.14
N PHE A 47 -2.01 -4.68 18.24
CA PHE A 47 -2.00 -3.21 18.30
C PHE A 47 -0.97 -2.60 17.33
N GLU A 48 0.23 -3.17 17.24
CA GLU A 48 1.23 -2.71 16.26
C GLU A 48 0.78 -2.92 14.81
N LEU A 49 0.15 -4.06 14.50
CA LEU A 49 -0.37 -4.37 13.17
C LEU A 49 -1.53 -3.44 12.80
N GLU A 50 -2.42 -3.10 13.72
CA GLU A 50 -3.50 -2.12 13.50
C GLU A 50 -2.92 -0.74 13.15
N ARG A 51 -1.91 -0.29 13.91
CA ARG A 51 -1.21 0.98 13.64
C ARG A 51 -0.53 0.98 12.27
N ASP A 52 0.12 -0.13 11.90
CA ASP A 52 0.76 -0.27 10.59
C ASP A 52 -0.28 -0.27 9.45
N ILE A 53 -1.44 -0.92 9.64
CA ILE A 53 -2.56 -0.86 8.67
C ILE A 53 -3.05 0.57 8.51
N GLU A 54 -3.21 1.32 9.58
CA GLU A 54 -3.69 2.70 9.51
C GLU A 54 -2.70 3.60 8.75
N SER A 55 -1.40 3.42 8.99
CA SER A 55 -0.34 4.08 8.22
C SER A 55 -0.40 3.73 6.73
N LEU A 56 -0.53 2.43 6.41
CA LEU A 56 -0.63 1.94 5.04
C LEU A 56 -1.91 2.45 4.34
N LYS A 57 -3.05 2.49 5.05
CA LYS A 57 -4.31 3.06 4.55
C LYS A 57 -4.14 4.53 4.20
N ARG A 58 -3.47 5.30 5.07
CA ARG A 58 -3.17 6.72 4.80
C ARG A 58 -2.36 6.90 3.52
N GLY A 59 -1.41 6.00 3.24
CA GLY A 59 -0.68 5.94 1.98
C GLY A 59 -1.57 5.67 0.76
N VAL A 60 -2.59 4.81 0.88
CA VAL A 60 -3.57 4.56 -0.18
C VAL A 60 -4.43 5.79 -0.46
N TRP A 61 -4.85 6.52 0.58
CA TRP A 61 -5.62 7.77 0.42
C TRP A 61 -4.83 8.85 -0.31
N VAL A 62 -3.54 8.99 0.01
CA VAL A 62 -2.64 9.91 -0.70
C VAL A 62 -2.56 9.55 -2.19
N LYS A 63 -2.45 8.26 -2.50
CA LYS A 63 -2.47 7.78 -3.89
C LYS A 63 -3.79 8.15 -4.59
N ASP A 64 -4.95 7.90 -3.98
CA ASP A 64 -6.23 8.21 -4.63
C ASP A 64 -6.44 9.72 -4.83
N LEU A 65 -5.98 10.55 -3.89
CA LEU A 65 -5.96 12.01 -4.02
C LEU A 65 -5.10 12.48 -5.19
N ILE A 66 -3.91 11.87 -5.34
CA ILE A 66 -2.97 12.17 -6.42
C ILE A 66 -3.55 11.75 -7.77
N VAL A 67 -4.10 10.54 -7.88
CA VAL A 67 -4.73 10.05 -9.11
C VAL A 67 -5.90 10.95 -9.53
N ALA A 68 -6.73 11.38 -8.57
CA ALA A 68 -7.81 12.33 -8.83
C ALA A 68 -7.28 13.70 -9.32
N GLY A 69 -6.20 14.20 -8.71
CA GLY A 69 -5.54 15.44 -9.14
C GLY A 69 -5.02 15.39 -10.58
N PHE A 70 -4.35 14.31 -10.97
CA PHE A 70 -3.83 14.14 -12.33
C PHE A 70 -4.93 13.95 -13.39
N SER A 71 -6.04 13.29 -13.04
CA SER A 71 -7.23 13.24 -13.89
C SER A 71 -7.77 14.65 -14.19
N GLY A 72 -7.70 15.56 -13.22
CA GLY A 72 -8.07 16.97 -13.41
C GLY A 72 -7.11 17.74 -14.31
N ILE A 73 -5.80 17.50 -14.18
CA ILE A 73 -4.77 18.16 -14.99
C ILE A 73 -4.88 17.75 -16.47
N SER A 74 -5.13 16.48 -16.77
CA SER A 74 -5.35 16.00 -18.15
C SER A 74 -6.58 16.65 -18.80
N LEU A 75 -7.64 16.88 -18.02
CA LEU A 75 -8.86 17.53 -18.51
C LEU A 75 -8.64 19.02 -18.81
N LEU A 76 -7.87 19.71 -17.95
CA LEU A 76 -7.46 21.10 -18.17
C LEU A 76 -6.54 21.24 -19.39
N LEU A 77 -5.57 20.35 -19.56
CA LEU A 77 -4.68 20.35 -20.73
C LEU A 77 -5.45 20.11 -22.04
N SER A 78 -6.43 19.19 -22.02
CA SER A 78 -7.31 18.93 -23.16
C SER A 78 -8.13 20.18 -23.52
N ALA A 79 -8.73 20.83 -22.52
CA ALA A 79 -9.50 22.07 -22.70
C ALA A 79 -8.64 23.23 -23.24
N ILE A 80 -7.42 23.39 -22.72
CA ILE A 80 -6.45 24.37 -23.21
C ILE A 80 -6.07 24.07 -24.67
N SER A 81 -5.87 22.81 -25.04
CA SER A 81 -5.55 22.43 -26.43
C SER A 81 -6.68 22.78 -27.41
N VAL A 82 -7.95 22.60 -27.00
CA VAL A 82 -9.12 22.95 -27.81
C VAL A 82 -9.24 24.47 -27.96
N PHE A 83 -8.96 25.23 -26.89
CA PHE A 83 -8.95 26.69 -26.92
C PHE A 83 -7.85 27.26 -27.82
N ILE A 84 -6.63 26.70 -27.74
CA ILE A 84 -5.50 27.10 -28.59
C ILE A 84 -5.74 26.71 -30.06
N LYS A 85 -6.38 25.57 -30.34
CA LYS A 85 -6.73 25.18 -31.72
C LYS A 85 -7.72 26.14 -32.38
N SER A 86 -8.54 26.84 -31.59
CA SER A 86 -9.45 27.89 -32.05
C SER A 86 -8.75 29.25 -32.29
N THR A 87 -7.54 29.43 -31.76
CA THR A 87 -6.74 30.66 -31.91
C THR A 87 -5.43 30.34 -32.63
N GLU A 88 -5.37 30.64 -33.93
CA GLU A 88 -4.34 30.26 -34.92
C GLU A 88 -2.86 30.64 -34.63
N LYS A 89 -2.52 31.12 -33.42
CA LYS A 89 -1.15 31.42 -32.98
C LYS A 89 -0.61 30.36 -32.02
N PHE A 90 -0.16 29.24 -32.60
CA PHE A 90 0.65 28.27 -31.86
C PHE A 90 2.05 28.85 -31.59
N ASN A 91 2.29 29.29 -30.35
CA ASN A 91 3.61 29.72 -29.92
C ASN A 91 4.45 28.48 -29.55
N GLY A 92 5.64 28.31 -30.11
CA GLY A 92 6.52 27.15 -29.85
C GLY A 92 6.86 26.95 -28.36
N ASN A 93 6.76 28.01 -27.56
CA ASN A 93 6.93 27.97 -26.11
C ASN A 93 5.83 27.16 -25.38
N LEU A 94 4.58 27.19 -25.87
CA LEU A 94 3.46 26.43 -25.27
C LEU A 94 3.62 24.91 -25.51
N LEU A 95 4.05 24.52 -26.71
CA LEU A 95 4.36 23.13 -27.03
C LEU A 95 5.48 22.58 -26.14
N ASN A 96 6.49 23.40 -25.83
CA ASN A 96 7.58 23.01 -24.95
C ASN A 96 7.10 22.81 -23.50
N ILE A 97 6.23 23.69 -23.00
CA ILE A 97 5.64 23.55 -21.66
C ILE A 97 4.79 22.28 -21.57
N VAL A 98 3.96 21.98 -22.57
CA VAL A 98 3.15 20.74 -22.61
C VAL A 98 4.03 19.50 -22.60
N TRP A 99 5.12 19.49 -23.39
CA TRP A 99 6.08 18.38 -23.39
C TRP A 99 6.76 18.17 -22.04
N VAL A 100 7.15 19.24 -21.36
CA VAL A 100 7.74 19.17 -20.01
C VAL A 100 6.75 18.58 -19.01
N VAL A 101 5.49 18.99 -19.05
CA VAL A 101 4.44 18.43 -18.19
C VAL A 101 4.22 16.94 -18.48
N CYS A 102 4.17 16.53 -19.75
CA CYS A 102 4.05 15.12 -20.11
C CYS A 102 5.23 14.25 -19.64
N ILE A 103 6.46 14.76 -19.66
CA ILE A 103 7.64 14.03 -19.18
C ILE A 103 7.58 13.86 -17.65
N ILE A 104 7.17 14.92 -16.93
CA ILE A 104 7.00 14.87 -15.48
C ILE A 104 5.90 13.86 -15.10
N ASP A 105 4.77 13.87 -15.81
CA ASP A 105 3.68 12.91 -15.59
C ASP A 105 4.14 11.47 -15.84
N ALA A 106 4.89 11.22 -16.93
CA ALA A 106 5.40 9.90 -17.26
C ALA A 106 6.36 9.36 -16.19
N LEU A 107 7.32 10.17 -15.73
CA LEU A 107 8.23 9.81 -14.63
C LEU A 107 7.46 9.51 -13.34
N TYR A 108 6.38 10.26 -13.10
CA TYR A 108 5.55 10.10 -11.93
C TYR A 108 4.74 8.79 -11.95
N PHE A 109 4.18 8.41 -13.10
CA PHE A 109 3.50 7.13 -13.27
C PHE A 109 4.41 5.92 -13.03
N VAL A 110 5.71 6.02 -13.36
CA VAL A 110 6.69 4.97 -13.08
C VAL A 110 6.89 4.78 -11.57
N ILE A 111 7.00 5.88 -10.82
CA ILE A 111 7.19 5.86 -9.36
C ILE A 111 5.92 5.32 -8.67
N LEU A 112 4.74 5.81 -9.07
CA LEU A 112 3.46 5.32 -8.55
C LEU A 112 3.24 3.84 -8.91
N GLY A 113 3.57 3.43 -10.13
CA GLY A 113 3.42 2.06 -10.60
C GLY A 113 4.22 1.04 -9.79
N GLY A 114 5.37 1.43 -9.22
CA GLY A 114 6.15 0.59 -8.30
C GLY A 114 5.65 0.65 -6.86
N TRP A 115 5.24 1.82 -6.39
CA TRP A 115 4.82 2.03 -4.99
C TRP A 115 3.43 1.42 -4.71
N ILE A 116 2.47 1.56 -5.62
CA ILE A 116 1.09 1.07 -5.45
C ILE A 116 1.02 -0.45 -5.18
N PRO A 117 1.62 -1.33 -6.01
CA PRO A 117 1.57 -2.77 -5.77
C PRO A 117 2.39 -3.19 -4.54
N TYR A 118 3.40 -2.41 -4.15
CA TYR A 118 4.17 -2.67 -2.93
C TYR A 118 3.32 -2.40 -1.68
N THR A 119 2.65 -1.25 -1.63
CA THR A 119 1.79 -0.87 -0.50
C THR A 119 0.57 -1.79 -0.38
N SER A 120 -0.07 -2.17 -1.50
CA SER A 120 -1.27 -3.02 -1.47
C SER A 120 -0.98 -4.45 -1.00
N ARG A 121 0.15 -5.02 -1.42
CA ARG A 121 0.58 -6.36 -0.97
C ARG A 121 0.88 -6.38 0.52
N GLY A 122 1.59 -5.37 1.02
CA GLY A 122 1.85 -5.21 2.44
C GLY A 122 0.56 -5.08 3.25
N LEU A 123 -0.42 -4.31 2.75
CA LEU A 123 -1.72 -4.13 3.39
C LEU A 123 -2.50 -5.45 3.51
N CYS A 124 -2.57 -6.21 2.42
CA CYS A 124 -3.27 -7.50 2.39
C CYS A 124 -2.62 -8.52 3.34
N PHE A 125 -1.29 -8.55 3.40
CA PHE A 125 -0.55 -9.45 4.28
C PHE A 125 -0.75 -9.09 5.76
N THR A 126 -0.68 -7.80 6.07
CA THR A 126 -0.89 -7.27 7.43
C THR A 126 -2.34 -7.49 7.90
N GLN A 127 -3.32 -7.32 7.01
CA GLN A 127 -4.72 -7.66 7.28
C GLN A 127 -4.93 -9.16 7.54
N CYS A 128 -4.27 -10.02 6.78
CA CYS A 128 -4.36 -11.47 6.98
C CYS A 128 -3.81 -11.91 8.35
N ALA A 129 -2.68 -11.34 8.76
CA ALA A 129 -2.10 -11.61 10.08
C ALA A 129 -3.01 -11.11 11.22
N LEU A 130 -3.63 -9.96 11.03
CA LEU A 130 -4.55 -9.37 12.01
C LEU A 130 -5.85 -10.16 12.14
N GLN A 131 -6.37 -10.69 11.03
CA GLN A 131 -7.55 -11.56 11.04
C GLN A 131 -7.27 -12.86 11.81
N MET A 132 -6.10 -13.47 11.64
CA MET A 132 -5.70 -14.64 12.44
C MET A 132 -5.62 -14.33 13.94
N LEU A 133 -5.01 -13.21 14.30
CA LEU A 133 -4.95 -12.76 15.70
C LEU A 133 -6.35 -12.54 16.29
N SER A 134 -7.29 -12.01 15.49
CA SER A 134 -8.68 -11.83 15.93
C SER A 134 -9.44 -13.15 16.10
N GLU A 135 -9.15 -14.17 15.29
CA GLU A 135 -9.75 -15.51 15.40
C GLU A 135 -9.26 -16.24 16.66
N VAL A 136 -7.97 -16.08 17.02
CA VAL A 136 -7.39 -16.66 18.26
C VAL A 136 -7.99 -16.01 19.51
N ASP A 137 -8.11 -14.69 19.51
CA ASP A 137 -8.73 -13.89 20.60
C ASP A 137 -10.20 -14.30 20.81
N GLY A 138 -10.97 -14.41 19.71
CA GLY A 138 -12.38 -14.83 19.75
C GLY A 138 -12.59 -16.30 20.18
N LEU A 139 -11.67 -17.20 19.84
CA LEU A 139 -11.68 -18.59 20.34
C LEU A 139 -11.39 -18.67 21.83
N GLN A 140 -10.60 -17.75 22.39
CA GLN A 140 -10.30 -17.70 23.82
C GLN A 140 -11.44 -17.08 24.65
N ASP A 141 -12.16 -16.08 24.11
CA ASP A 141 -13.35 -15.51 24.77
C ASP A 141 -14.53 -16.49 24.83
N VAL A 142 -14.64 -17.42 23.88
CA VAL A 142 -15.70 -18.45 23.88
C VAL A 142 -15.41 -19.60 24.86
N ASN A 143 -14.14 -19.78 25.27
CA ASN A 143 -13.69 -20.89 26.11
C ASN A 143 -13.55 -20.51 27.60
N LYS A 144 -14.14 -19.37 28.00
CA LYS A 144 -14.09 -18.81 29.35
C LYS A 144 -15.50 -18.74 29.96
#